data_AF-A0A957NQX9-F1
#
_entry.id   AF-A0A957NQX9-F1
#
_cell.length_a   1.000
_cell.length_b   1.000
_cell.length_c   1.000
_cell.angle_alpha   90.00
_cell.angle_beta   90.00
_cell.angle_gamma   90.00
#
_symmetry.space_group_name_H-M   'P 1'
#
loop_
_entity.id
_entity.type
_entity.pdbx_description
1 polymer ?
#
loop_
_entity_poly.entity_id
_entity_poly.type
_entity_poly.pdbx_seq_one_letter_code
_entity_poly.pdbx_strand_id
1 'polypeptide(L)'
;IFNEGPLSKLVRGMNVATYQLLSANSYTTMNLSFLGLPDWMPAICTSHDAEQYIGILQEHRERVRAIDEEKSEGVALLQLYRDFVSGNYLAAFLEFCAGYSRYLVSALDRSQFFVRPFTESNLERLIMMTEPTYAPILENEGFRNIAYAIRMSTLVPLYVGRSKSRFDIRYGLGQELKRKAQYKDDFLDALADFMQSYNDESMRVYERTKGQARRRLITTGDIESIVALLDEYDSRTICHLLIAFGYARDPKEKPEEDPNLVAAEERELDAA
;
A
#
# COMPACT_ATOMS: atom_id res chain seq x y z
N ILE A 1 -19.83 -20.60 18.81
CA ILE A 1 -20.30 -19.23 18.50
C ILE A 1 -19.50 -18.64 17.34
N PHE A 2 -18.16 -18.67 17.33
CA PHE A 2 -17.34 -18.14 16.23
C PHE A 2 -17.11 -19.09 15.03
N ASN A 3 -17.73 -20.28 15.02
CA ASN A 3 -17.48 -21.31 13.99
C ASN A 3 -18.41 -21.22 12.76
N GLU A 4 -19.30 -20.22 12.69
CA GLU A 4 -20.36 -20.14 11.67
C GLU A 4 -20.24 -18.90 10.78
N GLY A 5 -19.09 -18.77 10.12
CA GLY A 5 -18.86 -17.76 9.09
C GLY A 5 -18.56 -16.36 9.61
N PRO A 6 -18.68 -15.33 8.75
CA PRO A 6 -18.10 -14.03 9.04
C PRO A 6 -18.80 -13.28 10.18
N LEU A 7 -18.07 -12.34 10.80
CA LEU A 7 -18.59 -11.51 11.90
C LEU A 7 -19.83 -10.71 11.49
N SER A 8 -19.96 -10.40 10.19
CA SER A 8 -21.11 -9.74 9.58
C SER A 8 -22.43 -10.51 9.78
N LYS A 9 -22.37 -11.84 9.98
CA LYS A 9 -23.54 -12.66 10.34
C LYS A 9 -24.03 -12.45 11.77
N LEU A 10 -23.15 -12.04 12.69
CA LEU A 10 -23.49 -11.74 14.08
C LEU A 10 -23.93 -10.29 14.23
N VAL A 11 -23.14 -9.35 13.69
CA VAL A 11 -23.42 -7.91 13.71
C VAL A 11 -23.11 -7.36 12.33
N ARG A 12 -24.12 -6.85 11.62
CA ARG A 12 -23.91 -6.30 10.27
C ARG A 12 -23.26 -4.92 10.26
N GLY A 13 -23.39 -4.14 11.34
CA GLY A 13 -22.98 -2.75 11.38
C GLY A 13 -23.82 -1.90 12.33
N MET A 14 -23.76 -0.58 12.15
CA MET A 14 -24.49 0.40 12.95
C MET A 14 -25.16 1.45 12.07
N ASN A 15 -26.37 1.88 12.44
CA ASN A 15 -27.01 3.05 11.84
C ASN A 15 -26.50 4.31 12.56
N VAL A 16 -26.11 5.32 11.79
CA VAL A 16 -25.62 6.61 12.27
C VAL A 16 -26.57 7.69 11.78
N ALA A 17 -27.23 8.36 12.71
CA ALA A 17 -28.04 9.53 12.43
C ALA A 17 -27.24 10.80 12.72
N THR A 18 -27.11 11.68 11.73
CA THR A 18 -26.51 13.00 11.89
C THR A 18 -27.62 14.04 12.04
N TYR A 19 -27.53 14.84 13.09
CA TYR A 19 -28.48 15.91 13.36
C TYR A 19 -27.81 17.27 13.21
N GLN A 20 -28.53 18.24 12.65
CA GLN A 20 -28.07 19.62 12.59
C GLN A 20 -29.15 20.54 13.17
N LEU A 21 -28.70 21.54 13.93
CA LEU A 21 -29.56 22.58 14.45
C LEU A 21 -29.86 23.56 13.31
N LEU A 22 -31.08 23.51 12.76
CA LEU A 22 -31.52 24.40 11.67
C LEU A 22 -32.37 25.58 12.17
N SER A 23 -32.85 25.52 13.40
CA SER A 23 -33.50 26.63 14.09
C SER A 23 -33.24 26.57 15.59
N ALA A 24 -33.51 27.67 16.30
CA ALA A 24 -33.12 27.89 17.69
C ALA A 24 -33.44 26.73 18.66
N ASN A 25 -34.45 25.89 18.35
CA ASN A 25 -34.83 24.75 19.18
C ASN A 25 -35.19 23.48 18.38
N SER A 26 -34.76 23.35 17.11
CA SER A 26 -35.10 22.17 16.29
C SER A 26 -33.88 21.52 15.66
N TYR A 27 -33.56 20.33 16.15
CA TYR A 27 -32.61 19.42 15.52
C TYR A 27 -33.31 18.66 14.41
N THR A 28 -32.84 18.84 13.18
CA THR A 28 -33.32 18.10 12.02
C THR A 28 -32.37 16.95 11.72
N THR A 29 -32.91 15.76 11.44
CA THR A 29 -32.09 14.63 10.96
C THR A 29 -31.63 14.97 9.55
N MET A 30 -30.34 15.19 9.36
CA MET A 30 -29.75 15.54 8.08
C MET A 30 -29.37 14.31 7.26
N ASN A 31 -28.96 13.25 7.93
CA ASN A 31 -28.49 12.04 7.29
C ASN A 31 -28.76 10.83 8.19
N LEU A 32 -29.16 9.72 7.57
CA LEU A 32 -29.16 8.40 8.19
C LEU A 32 -28.26 7.51 7.32
N SER A 33 -27.07 7.18 7.83
CA SER A 33 -26.09 6.33 7.17
C SER A 33 -26.04 4.97 7.84
N PHE A 34 -25.72 3.93 7.08
CA PHE A 34 -25.33 2.64 7.63
C PHE A 34 -23.81 2.49 7.53
N LEU A 35 -23.16 2.15 8.64
CA LEU A 35 -21.75 1.76 8.69
C LEU A 35 -21.67 0.25 8.85
N GLY A 36 -21.36 -0.45 7.75
CA GLY A 36 -21.13 -1.88 7.77
C GLY A 36 -19.90 -2.24 8.60
N LEU A 37 -19.93 -3.41 9.24
CA LEU A 37 -18.70 -4.01 9.73
C LEU A 37 -17.93 -4.62 8.55
N PRO A 38 -16.60 -4.45 8.51
CA PRO A 38 -15.79 -5.12 7.52
C PRO A 38 -15.96 -6.62 7.54
N ASP A 39 -16.10 -7.20 6.36
CA ASP A 39 -16.18 -8.65 6.14
C ASP A 39 -14.84 -9.21 5.63
N TRP A 40 -13.73 -8.58 6.02
CA TRP A 40 -12.38 -8.98 5.62
C TRP A 40 -11.92 -10.28 6.28
N MET A 41 -12.76 -10.86 7.15
CA MET A 41 -12.40 -11.96 8.01
C MET A 41 -13.42 -13.09 7.87
N PRO A 42 -13.12 -14.10 7.04
CA PRO A 42 -14.08 -15.15 6.74
C PRO A 42 -14.39 -16.04 7.96
N ALA A 43 -13.40 -16.29 8.84
CA ALA A 43 -13.57 -16.97 10.14
C ALA A 43 -12.39 -16.71 11.09
N ILE A 44 -12.65 -16.55 12.41
CA ILE A 44 -11.64 -16.71 13.47
C ILE A 44 -11.80 -18.10 14.04
N CYS A 45 -10.88 -18.99 13.71
CA CYS A 45 -10.89 -20.37 14.19
C CYS A 45 -9.95 -20.55 15.40
N THR A 46 -8.90 -19.73 15.48
CA THR A 46 -7.85 -19.83 16.49
C THR A 46 -7.52 -18.50 17.16
N SER A 47 -6.87 -18.55 18.33
CA SER A 47 -6.31 -17.35 18.97
C SER A 47 -5.29 -16.65 18.07
N HIS A 48 -4.54 -17.43 17.28
CA HIS A 48 -3.57 -16.89 16.35
C HIS A 48 -4.24 -16.05 15.24
N ASP A 49 -5.37 -16.53 14.69
CA ASP A 49 -6.13 -15.78 13.68
C ASP A 49 -6.61 -14.43 14.25
N ALA A 50 -7.08 -14.42 15.50
CA ALA A 50 -7.51 -13.21 16.19
C ALA A 50 -6.34 -12.23 16.39
N GLU A 51 -5.16 -12.72 16.79
CA GLU A 51 -3.96 -11.89 16.93
C GLU A 51 -3.52 -11.27 15.60
N GLN A 52 -3.50 -12.05 14.51
CA GLN A 52 -3.17 -11.52 13.19
C GLN A 52 -4.17 -10.45 12.73
N TYR A 53 -5.47 -10.67 12.98
CA TYR A 53 -6.51 -9.70 12.64
C TYR A 53 -6.40 -8.41 13.45
N ILE A 54 -6.13 -8.52 14.76
CA ILE A 54 -5.86 -7.36 15.61
C ILE A 54 -4.65 -6.58 15.08
N GLY A 55 -3.60 -7.26 14.62
CA GLY A 55 -2.43 -6.62 14.00
C GLY A 55 -2.80 -5.79 12.76
N ILE A 56 -3.61 -6.34 11.85
CA ILE A 56 -4.11 -5.61 10.67
C ILE A 56 -4.92 -4.39 11.10
N LEU A 57 -5.87 -4.54 12.03
CA LEU A 57 -6.70 -3.43 12.50
C LEU A 57 -5.89 -2.33 13.19
N GLN A 58 -4.89 -2.70 13.97
CA GLN A 58 -4.00 -1.75 14.64
C GLN A 58 -3.20 -0.95 13.62
N GLU A 59 -2.59 -1.63 12.64
CA GLU A 59 -1.86 -0.97 11.57
C GLU A 59 -2.74 0.02 10.81
N HIS A 60 -3.91 -0.42 10.37
CA HIS A 60 -4.87 0.43 9.65
C HIS A 60 -5.24 1.68 10.48
N ARG A 61 -5.53 1.49 11.78
CA ARG A 61 -5.84 2.59 12.69
C ARG A 61 -4.70 3.58 12.81
N GLU A 62 -3.46 3.11 12.87
CA GLU A 62 -2.27 3.98 12.88
C GLU A 62 -2.15 4.78 11.58
N ARG A 63 -2.37 4.14 10.42
CA ARG A 63 -2.21 4.82 9.12
C ARG A 63 -3.25 5.89 8.89
N VAL A 64 -4.50 5.57 9.21
CA VAL A 64 -5.64 6.46 9.09
C VAL A 64 -5.53 7.65 10.04
N ARG A 65 -5.10 7.43 11.30
CA ARG A 65 -4.92 8.52 12.26
C ARG A 65 -3.80 9.50 11.89
N ALA A 66 -2.86 9.08 11.07
CA ALA A 66 -1.78 9.93 10.58
C ALA A 66 -2.19 10.80 9.37
N ILE A 67 -3.41 10.63 8.85
CA ILE A 67 -3.95 11.43 7.74
C ILE A 67 -4.52 12.74 8.27
N ASP A 68 -4.06 13.84 7.68
CA ASP A 68 -4.52 15.20 8.00
C ASP A 68 -5.87 15.49 7.30
N GLU A 69 -6.96 15.46 8.08
CA GLU A 69 -8.32 15.68 7.58
C GLU A 69 -8.62 17.15 7.23
N GLU A 70 -7.75 18.11 7.57
CA GLU A 70 -7.94 19.52 7.23
C GLU A 70 -7.66 19.80 5.75
N LYS A 71 -6.98 18.87 5.06
CA LYS A 71 -6.61 18.99 3.65
C LYS A 71 -7.54 18.15 2.78
N SER A 72 -7.88 18.66 1.60
CA SER A 72 -8.73 17.97 0.63
C SER A 72 -8.20 16.59 0.22
N GLU A 73 -6.87 16.44 0.10
CA GLU A 73 -6.23 15.14 -0.17
C GLU A 73 -6.49 14.14 0.96
N GLY A 74 -6.38 14.56 2.22
CA GLY A 74 -6.67 13.71 3.38
C GLY A 74 -8.14 13.30 3.45
N VAL A 75 -9.06 14.25 3.23
CA VAL A 75 -10.50 13.97 3.16
C VAL A 75 -10.81 12.93 2.08
N ALA A 76 -10.22 13.06 0.89
CA ALA A 76 -10.45 12.11 -0.21
C ALA A 76 -9.94 10.70 0.14
N LEU A 77 -8.77 10.59 0.79
CA LEU A 77 -8.25 9.30 1.26
C LEU A 77 -9.18 8.66 2.29
N LEU A 78 -9.68 9.45 3.25
CA LEU A 78 -10.56 8.95 4.30
C LEU A 78 -11.93 8.52 3.76
N GLN A 79 -12.42 9.16 2.70
CA GLN A 79 -13.61 8.72 1.98
C GLN A 79 -13.40 7.34 1.33
N LEU A 80 -12.30 7.15 0.59
CA LEU A 80 -11.96 5.84 0.01
C LEU A 80 -11.81 4.76 1.08
N TYR A 81 -11.14 5.09 2.19
CA TYR A 81 -10.98 4.18 3.31
C TYR A 81 -12.32 3.83 3.96
N ARG A 82 -13.22 4.80 4.13
CA ARG A 82 -14.57 4.57 4.63
C ARG A 82 -15.38 3.64 3.71
N ASP A 83 -15.31 3.85 2.40
CA ASP A 83 -15.99 3.02 1.41
C ASP A 83 -15.49 1.57 1.44
N PHE A 84 -14.19 1.38 1.66
CA PHE A 84 -13.62 0.06 1.88
C PHE A 84 -14.16 -0.62 3.15
N VAL A 85 -14.09 0.06 4.30
CA VAL A 85 -14.47 -0.50 5.62
C VAL A 85 -15.98 -0.76 5.70
N SER A 86 -16.78 0.21 5.26
CA SER A 86 -18.23 0.17 5.42
C SER A 86 -18.94 -0.57 4.27
N GLY A 87 -18.34 -0.58 3.08
CA GLY A 87 -18.90 -1.15 1.86
C GLY A 87 -18.28 -2.49 1.45
N ASN A 88 -17.19 -2.93 2.11
CA ASN A 88 -16.43 -4.12 1.73
C ASN A 88 -15.89 -4.09 0.29
N TYR A 89 -15.58 -2.89 -0.21
CA TYR A 89 -15.08 -2.70 -1.56
C TYR A 89 -13.55 -2.71 -1.59
N LEU A 90 -12.95 -3.86 -1.89
CA LEU A 90 -11.48 -3.99 -2.00
C LEU A 90 -10.90 -3.01 -3.03
N ALA A 91 -11.61 -2.73 -4.11
CA ALA A 91 -11.20 -1.73 -5.10
C ALA A 91 -11.00 -0.34 -4.47
N ALA A 92 -11.85 0.06 -3.51
CA ALA A 92 -11.69 1.33 -2.80
C ALA A 92 -10.44 1.33 -1.90
N PHE A 93 -10.08 0.17 -1.31
CA PHE A 93 -8.83 0.04 -0.56
C PHE A 93 -7.61 0.15 -1.45
N LEU A 94 -7.61 -0.51 -2.60
CA LEU A 94 -6.52 -0.44 -3.57
C LEU A 94 -6.33 0.98 -4.12
N GLU A 95 -7.44 1.67 -4.39
CA GLU A 95 -7.46 3.09 -4.74
C GLU A 95 -6.92 3.98 -3.61
N PHE A 96 -7.29 3.67 -2.36
CA PHE A 96 -6.75 4.30 -1.16
C PHE A 96 -5.23 4.06 -1.05
N CYS A 97 -4.73 2.84 -1.21
CA CYS A 97 -3.29 2.54 -1.18
C CYS A 97 -2.53 3.35 -2.24
N ALA A 98 -3.09 3.45 -3.45
CA ALA A 98 -2.51 4.26 -4.52
C ALA A 98 -2.47 5.75 -4.14
N GLY A 99 -3.53 6.33 -3.58
CA GLY A 99 -3.51 7.70 -3.08
C GLY A 99 -2.58 7.89 -1.87
N TYR A 100 -2.59 6.93 -0.94
CA TYR A 100 -1.80 6.96 0.29
C TYR A 100 -0.30 6.91 -0.02
N SER A 101 0.13 6.21 -1.08
CA SER A 101 1.53 6.20 -1.53
C SER A 101 2.08 7.61 -1.77
N ARG A 102 1.28 8.48 -2.39
CA ARG A 102 1.62 9.89 -2.66
C ARG A 102 1.65 10.70 -1.37
N TYR A 103 0.65 10.51 -0.51
CA TYR A 103 0.59 11.15 0.81
C TYR A 103 1.83 10.80 1.65
N LEU A 104 2.18 9.51 1.68
CA LEU A 104 3.35 8.97 2.36
C LEU A 104 4.64 9.57 1.83
N VAL A 105 4.85 9.57 0.50
CA VAL A 105 6.05 10.18 -0.11
C VAL A 105 6.17 11.66 0.28
N SER A 106 5.08 12.42 0.21
CA SER A 106 5.08 13.83 0.61
C SER A 106 5.38 14.02 2.09
N ALA A 107 4.88 13.13 2.96
CA ALA A 107 5.16 13.18 4.39
C ALA A 107 6.63 12.88 4.69
N LEU A 108 7.17 11.80 4.12
CA LEU A 108 8.58 11.41 4.29
C LEU A 108 9.55 12.47 3.76
N ASP A 109 9.23 13.12 2.64
CA ASP A 109 10.05 14.21 2.10
C ASP A 109 10.11 15.43 3.04
N ARG A 110 9.09 15.60 3.89
CA ARG A 110 9.02 16.60 4.97
C ARG A 110 9.51 16.07 6.31
N SER A 111 10.16 14.91 6.34
CA SER A 111 10.64 14.24 7.54
C SER A 111 9.53 13.89 8.55
N GLN A 112 8.29 13.70 8.09
CA GLN A 112 7.14 13.31 8.91
C GLN A 112 7.06 11.79 9.03
N PHE A 113 8.06 11.17 9.69
CA PHE A 113 8.20 9.71 9.82
C PHE A 113 7.14 9.03 10.69
N PHE A 114 6.25 9.80 11.34
CA PHE A 114 5.06 9.26 11.98
C PHE A 114 4.01 8.77 10.96
N VAL A 115 4.07 9.23 9.71
CA VAL A 115 3.33 8.64 8.59
C VAL A 115 4.16 7.47 8.07
N ARG A 116 3.59 6.26 8.15
CA ARG A 116 4.33 5.02 7.91
C ARG A 116 3.74 4.23 6.72
N PRO A 117 4.51 3.40 5.99
CA PRO A 117 4.03 2.48 4.95
C PRO A 117 3.36 1.22 5.51
N PHE A 118 2.27 0.75 4.90
CA PHE A 118 1.69 -0.56 5.26
C PHE A 118 2.74 -1.67 5.19
N THR A 119 2.57 -2.71 6.01
CA THR A 119 3.40 -3.91 5.95
C THR A 119 2.95 -4.82 4.80
N GLU A 120 3.92 -5.44 4.14
CA GLU A 120 3.66 -6.37 3.04
C GLU A 120 2.90 -7.58 3.55
N SER A 121 3.30 -8.11 4.71
CA SER A 121 2.65 -9.26 5.33
C SER A 121 1.18 -9.03 5.66
N ASN A 122 0.80 -7.83 6.14
CA ASN A 122 -0.59 -7.54 6.47
C ASN A 122 -1.42 -7.25 5.22
N LEU A 123 -0.85 -6.55 4.22
CA LEU A 123 -1.52 -6.33 2.94
C LEU A 123 -1.81 -7.65 2.24
N GLU A 124 -0.81 -8.54 2.13
CA GLU A 124 -0.96 -9.87 1.56
C GLU A 124 -2.08 -10.64 2.26
N ARG A 125 -2.04 -10.69 3.59
CA ARG A 125 -3.07 -11.38 4.37
C ARG A 125 -4.45 -10.77 4.15
N LEU A 126 -4.59 -9.45 4.25
CA LEU A 126 -5.87 -8.76 4.06
C LEU A 126 -6.46 -9.04 2.69
N ILE A 127 -5.63 -8.93 1.64
CA ILE A 127 -6.06 -9.14 0.26
C ILE A 127 -6.43 -10.60 0.04
N MET A 128 -5.63 -11.57 0.49
CA MET A 128 -5.94 -13.00 0.35
C MET A 128 -7.22 -13.40 1.11
N MET A 129 -7.48 -12.82 2.28
CA MET A 129 -8.72 -13.08 3.01
C MET A 129 -9.95 -12.47 2.35
N THR A 130 -9.80 -11.31 1.69
CA THR A 130 -10.91 -10.58 1.07
C THR A 130 -11.18 -11.02 -0.36
N GLU A 131 -10.13 -11.32 -1.13
CA GLU A 131 -10.18 -11.74 -2.53
C GLU A 131 -9.16 -12.85 -2.80
N PRO A 132 -9.51 -14.11 -2.49
CA PRO A 132 -8.61 -15.26 -2.68
C PRO A 132 -8.17 -15.45 -4.14
N THR A 133 -8.94 -14.95 -5.12
CA THR A 133 -8.59 -15.09 -6.54
C THR A 133 -7.34 -14.29 -6.93
N TYR A 134 -6.86 -13.39 -6.07
CA TYR A 134 -5.61 -12.65 -6.29
C TYR A 134 -4.36 -13.39 -5.81
N ALA A 135 -4.49 -14.57 -5.16
CA ALA A 135 -3.34 -15.35 -4.73
C ALA A 135 -2.31 -15.61 -5.86
N PRO A 136 -2.69 -15.97 -7.11
CA PRO A 136 -1.72 -16.15 -8.19
C PRO A 136 -0.90 -14.90 -8.53
N ILE A 137 -1.47 -13.70 -8.34
CA ILE A 137 -0.75 -12.43 -8.53
C ILE A 137 0.26 -12.25 -7.39
N LEU A 138 -0.19 -12.44 -6.15
CA LEU A 138 0.63 -12.17 -4.97
C LEU A 138 1.77 -13.18 -4.81
N GLU A 139 1.58 -14.43 -5.25
CA GLU A 139 2.60 -15.48 -5.22
C GLU A 139 3.56 -15.41 -6.42
N ASN A 140 3.27 -14.60 -7.43
CA ASN A 140 4.10 -14.48 -8.62
C ASN A 140 5.42 -13.73 -8.32
N GLU A 141 6.55 -14.38 -8.63
CA GLU A 141 7.88 -13.79 -8.40
C GLU A 141 8.11 -12.51 -9.20
N GLY A 142 7.68 -12.47 -10.46
CA GLY A 142 7.82 -11.28 -11.32
C GLY A 142 7.09 -10.07 -10.75
N PHE A 143 5.86 -10.27 -10.27
CA PHE A 143 5.09 -9.26 -9.56
C PHE A 143 5.84 -8.75 -8.31
N ARG A 144 6.33 -9.66 -7.46
CA ARG A 144 7.09 -9.30 -6.24
C ARG A 144 8.39 -8.56 -6.58
N ASN A 145 9.07 -8.94 -7.66
CA ASN A 145 10.31 -8.31 -8.11
C ASN A 145 10.10 -6.87 -8.57
N ILE A 146 9.01 -6.62 -9.29
CA ILE A 146 8.64 -5.27 -9.74
C ILE A 146 8.18 -4.41 -8.55
N ALA A 147 7.35 -4.96 -7.65
CA ALA A 147 6.96 -4.26 -6.42
C ALA A 147 8.19 -3.85 -5.59
N TYR A 148 9.13 -4.77 -5.39
CA TYR A 148 10.42 -4.49 -4.73
C TYR A 148 11.17 -3.33 -5.42
N ALA A 149 11.28 -3.35 -6.75
CA ALA A 149 11.97 -2.31 -7.50
C ALA A 149 11.29 -0.93 -7.36
N ILE A 150 9.95 -0.89 -7.35
CA ILE A 150 9.17 0.33 -7.06
C ILE A 150 9.54 0.87 -5.68
N ARG A 151 9.58 0.01 -4.65
CA ARG A 151 9.95 0.38 -3.28
C ARG A 151 11.36 0.94 -3.18
N MET A 152 12.31 0.28 -3.84
CA MET A 152 13.71 0.70 -3.91
C MET A 152 13.90 2.01 -4.67
N SER A 153 12.98 2.36 -5.56
CA SER A 153 13.04 3.60 -6.34
C SER A 153 12.30 4.77 -5.70
N THR A 154 11.52 4.52 -4.65
CA THR A 154 10.59 5.51 -4.08
C THR A 154 10.84 5.70 -2.59
N LEU A 155 10.45 4.73 -1.76
CA LEU A 155 10.48 4.84 -0.30
C LEU A 155 11.87 4.70 0.29
N VAL A 156 12.64 3.69 -0.15
CA VAL A 156 13.94 3.39 0.46
C VAL A 156 14.91 4.59 0.38
N PRO A 157 15.07 5.26 -0.77
CA PRO A 157 15.92 6.47 -0.85
C PRO A 157 15.41 7.64 0.00
N LEU A 158 14.09 7.76 0.23
CA LEU A 158 13.52 8.78 1.12
C LEU A 158 13.91 8.53 2.59
N TYR A 159 13.85 7.29 3.04
CA TYR A 159 14.29 6.91 4.40
C TYR A 159 15.79 7.11 4.62
N VAL A 160 16.61 6.80 3.62
CA VAL A 160 18.06 7.05 3.68
C VAL A 160 18.35 8.56 3.66
N GLY A 161 17.52 9.34 2.97
CA GLY A 161 17.61 10.78 2.82
C GLY A 161 18.42 11.20 1.60
N ARG A 162 17.99 12.28 0.94
CA ARG A 162 18.51 12.76 -0.36
C ARG A 162 20.03 12.94 -0.42
N SER A 163 20.66 13.40 0.68
CA SER A 163 22.11 13.66 0.71
C SER A 163 22.95 12.39 0.90
N LYS A 164 22.36 11.31 1.40
CA LYS A 164 23.06 10.06 1.71
C LYS A 164 22.73 8.95 0.72
N SER A 165 21.53 8.98 0.14
CA SER A 165 21.11 8.01 -0.85
C SER A 165 22.04 8.06 -2.05
N ARG A 166 22.49 6.89 -2.49
CA ARG A 166 23.27 6.75 -3.73
C ARG A 166 22.37 6.68 -4.97
N PHE A 167 21.07 6.62 -4.75
CA PHE A 167 20.04 6.42 -5.75
C PHE A 167 19.02 7.56 -5.72
N ASP A 168 18.47 7.85 -6.89
CA ASP A 168 17.51 8.92 -7.09
C ASP A 168 16.10 8.49 -6.63
N ILE A 169 15.31 9.46 -6.16
CA ILE A 169 13.92 9.24 -5.77
C ILE A 169 13.03 9.49 -6.97
N ARG A 170 12.21 8.49 -7.33
CA ARG A 170 11.26 8.58 -8.45
C ARG A 170 9.91 9.09 -7.98
N TYR A 171 9.79 10.41 -7.87
CA TYR A 171 8.52 11.05 -7.55
C TYR A 171 7.47 10.79 -8.65
N GLY A 172 6.24 10.53 -8.24
CA GLY A 172 5.11 10.37 -9.17
C GLY A 172 5.02 9.02 -9.87
N LEU A 173 5.95 8.08 -9.65
CA LEU A 173 5.95 6.76 -10.30
C LEU A 173 4.60 6.04 -10.16
N GLY A 174 4.07 5.91 -8.94
CA GLY A 174 2.77 5.28 -8.73
C GLY A 174 1.61 6.00 -9.46
N GLN A 175 1.64 7.34 -9.54
CA GLN A 175 0.61 8.10 -10.25
C GLN A 175 0.71 7.91 -11.76
N GLU A 176 1.93 7.84 -12.29
CA GLU A 176 2.19 7.57 -13.70
C GLU A 176 1.70 6.19 -14.11
N LEU A 177 2.08 5.15 -13.35
CA LEU A 177 1.64 3.78 -13.57
C LEU A 177 0.12 3.69 -13.55
N LYS A 178 -0.53 4.29 -12.53
CA LYS A 178 -1.98 4.31 -12.41
C LYS A 178 -2.68 5.00 -13.59
N ARG A 179 -2.13 6.13 -14.06
CA ARG A 179 -2.66 6.84 -15.23
C ARG A 179 -2.57 5.98 -16.50
N LYS A 180 -1.48 5.23 -16.65
CA LYS A 180 -1.22 4.36 -17.79
C LYS A 180 -1.95 3.02 -17.72
N ALA A 181 -2.34 2.57 -16.53
CA ALA A 181 -3.10 1.35 -16.29
C ALA A 181 -4.52 1.33 -16.90
N GLN A 182 -4.99 2.43 -17.49
CA GLN A 182 -6.26 2.44 -18.21
C GLN A 182 -6.26 1.53 -19.45
N TYR A 183 -5.10 1.39 -20.11
CA TYR A 183 -4.94 0.52 -21.27
C TYR A 183 -3.74 -0.40 -21.04
N LYS A 184 -3.90 -1.68 -21.38
CA LYS A 184 -2.89 -2.72 -21.14
C LYS A 184 -1.54 -2.38 -21.78
N ASP A 185 -1.55 -1.94 -23.04
CA ASP A 185 -0.31 -1.63 -23.79
C ASP A 185 0.41 -0.41 -23.18
N ASP A 186 -0.34 0.66 -22.89
CA ASP A 186 0.19 1.84 -22.20
C ASP A 186 0.83 1.49 -20.85
N PHE A 187 0.24 0.55 -20.12
CA PHE A 187 0.75 0.09 -18.83
C PHE A 187 2.03 -0.74 -18.98
N LEU A 188 2.07 -1.64 -19.95
CA LEU A 188 3.25 -2.44 -20.25
C LEU A 188 4.42 -1.57 -20.72
N ASP A 189 4.16 -0.57 -21.57
CA ASP A 189 5.16 0.41 -21.99
C ASP A 189 5.72 1.16 -20.79
N ALA A 190 4.88 1.62 -19.88
CA ALA A 190 5.32 2.29 -18.65
C ALA A 190 6.15 1.39 -17.73
N LEU A 191 5.83 0.10 -17.64
CA LEU A 191 6.62 -0.87 -16.88
C LEU A 191 7.97 -1.17 -17.56
N ALA A 192 8.01 -1.26 -18.88
CA ALA A 192 9.25 -1.46 -19.64
C ALA A 192 10.19 -0.25 -19.50
N ASP A 193 9.66 0.97 -19.61
CA ASP A 193 10.40 2.21 -19.38
C ASP A 193 10.94 2.29 -17.95
N PHE A 194 10.12 1.91 -16.97
CA PHE A 194 10.54 1.81 -15.57
C PHE A 194 11.65 0.78 -15.38
N MET A 195 11.53 -0.42 -15.95
CA MET A 195 12.56 -1.46 -15.90
C MET A 195 13.88 -0.97 -16.45
N GLN A 196 13.87 -0.41 -17.66
CA GLN A 196 15.10 0.06 -18.32
C GLN A 196 15.79 1.10 -17.45
N SER A 197 15.05 2.14 -17.06
CA SER A 197 15.61 3.23 -16.28
C SER A 197 16.05 2.79 -14.87
N TYR A 198 15.38 1.83 -14.24
CA TYR A 198 15.76 1.25 -12.94
C TYR A 198 17.05 0.42 -13.03
N ASN A 199 17.15 -0.42 -14.05
CA ASN A 199 18.30 -1.28 -14.28
C ASN A 199 19.54 -0.46 -14.64
N ASP A 200 19.39 0.55 -15.52
CA ASP A 200 20.48 1.46 -15.91
C ASP A 200 21.05 2.23 -14.72
N GLU A 201 20.17 2.74 -13.84
CA GLU A 201 20.58 3.40 -12.61
C GLU A 201 21.30 2.42 -11.68
N SER A 202 20.74 1.22 -11.49
CA SER A 202 21.31 0.20 -10.60
C SER A 202 22.71 -0.23 -11.04
N MET A 203 22.92 -0.45 -12.34
CA MET A 203 24.22 -0.80 -12.91
C MET A 203 25.23 0.35 -12.77
N ARG A 204 24.81 1.58 -13.08
CA ARG A 204 25.66 2.77 -12.93
C ARG A 204 26.11 2.99 -11.49
N VAL A 205 25.21 2.81 -10.52
CA VAL A 205 25.54 2.92 -9.09
C VAL A 205 26.45 1.78 -8.65
N TYR A 206 26.20 0.55 -9.11
CA TYR A 206 27.06 -0.59 -8.86
C TYR A 206 28.50 -0.33 -9.32
N GLU A 207 28.69 0.16 -10.55
CA GLU A 207 30.01 0.51 -11.09
C GLU A 207 30.68 1.64 -10.28
N ARG A 208 29.97 2.75 -10.06
CA ARG A 208 30.49 3.91 -9.32
C ARG A 208 30.91 3.56 -7.90
N THR A 209 30.21 2.62 -7.28
CA THR A 209 30.45 2.19 -5.89
C THR A 209 31.36 0.96 -5.79
N LYS A 210 31.91 0.48 -6.93
CA LYS A 210 32.73 -0.73 -7.00
C LYS A 210 32.05 -1.94 -6.34
N GLY A 211 30.74 -2.05 -6.54
CA GLY A 211 29.91 -3.14 -6.04
C GLY A 211 29.44 -3.02 -4.59
N GLN A 212 29.73 -1.93 -3.89
CA GLN A 212 29.29 -1.74 -2.50
C GLN A 212 27.79 -1.46 -2.34
N ALA A 213 27.12 -0.94 -3.37
CA ALA A 213 25.68 -0.75 -3.36
C ALA A 213 25.10 -1.51 -4.54
N ARG A 214 24.22 -2.48 -4.24
CA ARG A 214 23.59 -3.35 -5.24
C ARG A 214 22.08 -3.37 -5.04
N ARG A 215 21.37 -3.44 -6.15
CA ARG A 215 19.94 -3.73 -6.21
C ARG A 215 19.72 -4.95 -7.08
N ARG A 216 18.71 -5.75 -6.75
CA ARG A 216 18.23 -6.80 -7.65
C ARG A 216 17.66 -6.15 -8.91
N LEU A 217 18.11 -6.59 -10.07
CA LEU A 217 17.63 -6.09 -11.36
C LEU A 217 16.27 -6.70 -11.70
N ILE A 218 15.46 -5.97 -12.46
CA ILE A 218 14.25 -6.50 -13.08
C ILE A 218 14.69 -7.23 -14.37
N THR A 219 14.21 -8.45 -14.55
CA THR A 219 14.50 -9.31 -15.69
C THR A 219 13.38 -9.28 -16.72
N THR A 220 13.65 -9.76 -17.93
CA THR A 220 12.60 -9.94 -18.95
C THR A 220 11.53 -10.93 -18.48
N GLY A 221 11.92 -11.96 -17.72
CA GLY A 221 10.98 -12.93 -17.14
C GLY A 221 10.01 -12.31 -16.13
N ASP A 222 10.42 -11.25 -15.44
CA ASP A 222 9.52 -10.51 -14.55
C ASP A 222 8.42 -9.78 -15.34
N ILE A 223 8.79 -9.18 -16.48
CA ILE A 223 7.83 -8.51 -17.38
C ILE A 223 6.92 -9.54 -18.07
N GLU A 224 7.47 -10.65 -18.56
CA GLU A 224 6.69 -11.76 -19.15
C GLU A 224 5.66 -12.30 -18.15
N SER A 225 6.03 -12.38 -16.86
CA SER A 225 5.11 -12.76 -15.79
C SER A 225 3.95 -11.77 -15.65
N ILE A 226 4.21 -10.46 -15.72
CA ILE A 226 3.15 -9.45 -15.70
C ILE A 226 2.27 -9.54 -16.96
N VAL A 227 2.85 -9.79 -18.14
CA VAL A 227 2.08 -9.98 -19.38
C VAL A 227 1.09 -11.14 -19.23
N ALA A 228 1.56 -12.28 -18.69
CA ALA A 228 0.70 -13.44 -18.43
C ALA A 228 -0.41 -13.11 -17.42
N LEU A 229 -0.09 -12.38 -16.33
CA LEU A 229 -1.11 -11.94 -15.38
C LEU A 229 -2.13 -10.99 -16.05
N LEU A 230 -1.71 -10.11 -16.95
CA LEU A 230 -2.59 -9.20 -17.69
C LEU A 230 -3.45 -9.89 -18.75
N ASP A 231 -3.21 -11.17 -19.05
CA ASP A 231 -4.13 -11.98 -19.86
C ASP A 231 -5.31 -12.49 -19.03
N GLU A 232 -5.15 -12.61 -17.72
CA GLU A 232 -6.15 -13.15 -16.79
C GLU A 232 -6.86 -12.07 -15.95
N TYR A 233 -6.17 -10.97 -15.65
CA TYR A 233 -6.64 -9.90 -14.76
C TYR A 233 -6.60 -8.53 -15.43
N ASP A 234 -7.46 -7.62 -14.98
CA ASP A 234 -7.48 -6.24 -15.47
C ASP A 234 -6.20 -5.46 -15.11
N SER A 235 -5.75 -4.60 -16.03
CA SER A 235 -4.52 -3.81 -15.87
C SER A 235 -4.56 -2.87 -14.67
N ARG A 236 -5.72 -2.31 -14.31
CA ARG A 236 -5.86 -1.45 -13.13
C ARG A 236 -5.70 -2.25 -11.85
N THR A 237 -6.21 -3.48 -11.79
CA THR A 237 -6.06 -4.35 -10.62
C THR A 237 -4.58 -4.67 -10.38
N ILE A 238 -3.86 -5.14 -11.41
CA ILE A 238 -2.43 -5.43 -11.29
C ILE A 238 -1.64 -4.17 -10.92
N CYS A 239 -1.93 -3.04 -11.57
CA CYS A 239 -1.29 -1.78 -11.26
C CYS A 239 -1.51 -1.34 -9.80
N HIS A 240 -2.74 -1.38 -9.31
CA HIS A 240 -3.02 -0.96 -7.94
C HIS A 240 -2.38 -1.90 -6.91
N LEU A 241 -2.32 -3.20 -7.20
CA LEU A 241 -1.59 -4.15 -6.37
C LEU A 241 -0.09 -3.84 -6.38
N LEU A 242 0.52 -3.60 -7.55
CA LEU A 242 1.93 -3.22 -7.64
C LEU A 242 2.24 -1.93 -6.87
N ILE A 243 1.34 -0.95 -6.88
CA ILE A 243 1.49 0.27 -6.08
C ILE A 243 1.32 -0.03 -4.59
N ALA A 244 0.31 -0.82 -4.21
CA ALA A 244 0.10 -1.17 -2.80
C ALA A 244 1.33 -1.87 -2.20
N PHE A 245 1.86 -2.89 -2.88
CA PHE A 245 3.04 -3.64 -2.43
C PHE A 245 4.36 -2.87 -2.64
N GLY A 246 4.46 -2.10 -3.72
CA GLY A 246 5.65 -1.30 -4.01
C GLY A 246 5.85 -0.11 -3.07
N TYR A 247 4.80 0.29 -2.35
CA TYR A 247 4.88 1.29 -1.28
C TYR A 247 4.64 0.70 0.11
N ALA A 248 4.59 -0.62 0.22
CA ALA A 248 4.62 -1.33 1.48
C ALA A 248 6.06 -1.59 1.93
N ARG A 249 6.26 -1.78 3.23
CA ARG A 249 7.55 -2.11 3.81
C ARG A 249 7.37 -2.79 5.16
N ASP A 250 7.98 -3.96 5.32
CA ASP A 250 8.05 -4.63 6.61
C ASP A 250 9.17 -4.04 7.51
N PRO A 251 8.95 -3.89 8.83
CA PRO A 251 9.96 -3.34 9.75
C PRO A 251 11.24 -4.16 9.87
N LYS A 252 11.24 -5.42 9.39
CA LYS A 252 12.32 -6.40 9.57
C LYS A 252 13.07 -6.77 8.30
N GLU A 253 12.67 -6.24 7.13
CA GLU A 253 13.48 -6.41 5.94
C GLU A 253 14.74 -5.58 6.11
N LYS A 254 15.81 -6.23 6.62
CA LYS A 254 17.18 -5.77 6.41
C LYS A 254 17.32 -5.66 4.90
N PRO A 255 17.36 -4.45 4.35
CA PRO A 255 17.54 -4.31 2.92
C PRO A 255 18.89 -4.93 2.58
N GLU A 256 18.91 -5.73 1.51
CA GLU A 256 20.13 -6.37 1.00
C GLU A 256 21.28 -5.36 1.00
N GLU A 257 22.21 -5.57 1.93
CA GLU A 257 23.48 -4.87 2.17
C GLU A 257 23.62 -3.47 1.55
N ASP A 258 22.78 -2.51 1.94
CA ASP A 258 23.17 -1.09 1.94
C ASP A 258 23.57 -0.72 3.38
N PRO A 259 24.87 -0.51 3.66
CA PRO A 259 25.35 -0.10 4.98
C PRO A 259 24.62 1.12 5.57
N ASN A 260 24.00 1.96 4.73
CA ASN A 260 23.26 3.14 5.17
C ASN A 260 21.85 2.85 5.71
N LEU A 261 21.24 1.71 5.36
CA LEU A 261 19.92 1.34 5.90
C LEU A 261 20.04 0.76 7.31
N VAL A 262 21.13 0.03 7.60
CA VAL A 262 21.49 -0.41 8.96
C VAL A 262 21.63 0.79 9.90
N ALA A 263 22.24 1.88 9.42
CA ALA A 263 22.43 3.11 10.19
C ALA A 263 21.16 3.97 10.37
N ALA A 264 20.09 3.71 9.60
CA ALA A 264 18.79 4.36 9.76
C ALA A 264 17.90 3.62 10.76
N GLU A 265 17.95 2.28 10.77
CA GLU A 265 17.24 1.43 11.75
C GLU A 265 17.73 1.67 13.18
N GLU A 266 19.04 1.86 13.39
CA GLU A 266 19.60 2.20 14.71
C GLU A 266 19.03 3.52 15.27
N ARG A 267 18.63 4.47 14.41
CA ARG A 267 18.07 5.76 14.86
C ARG A 267 16.58 5.70 15.18
N GLU A 268 15.82 4.80 14.55
CA GLU A 268 14.42 4.56 14.92
C GLU A 268 14.30 3.85 16.28
N LEU A 269 15.27 3.00 16.63
CA LEU A 269 15.38 2.38 17.95
C LEU A 269 15.80 3.36 19.05
N ASP A 270 16.64 4.35 18.73
CA ASP A 270 17.09 5.36 19.69
C ASP A 270 16.08 6.51 19.91
N ALA A 271 15.05 6.62 19.05
CA ALA A 271 14.04 7.69 19.09
C ALA A 271 12.65 7.24 19.60
N ALA A 272 12.50 5.97 19.99
CA ALA A 272 11.29 5.38 20.58
C ALA A 272 11.45 5.18 22.09
#